data_AF-A0A934ANG4-F1
#
_entry.id   AF-A0A934ANG4-F1
#
_cell.length_a   1.000
_cell.length_b   1.000
_cell.length_c   1.000
_cell.angle_alpha   90.00
_cell.angle_beta   90.00
_cell.angle_gamma   90.00
#
_symmetry.space_group_name_H-M   'P 1'
#
loop_
_entity.id
_entity.type
_entity.pdbx_description
1 polymer ?
#
loop_
_entity_poly.entity_id
_entity_poly.type
_entity_poly.pdbx_seq_one_letter_code
_entity_poly.pdbx_strand_id
1 'polypeptide(L)'
;MTALTAALAALLSSGLGAWANQGPESLSASAGSAFLSAADGAAFAPLRFAPRPAPVRPAWLKVEGEGAEFAAGEARFLESFAMVARTSSGEALSRPLVSGRGKVVVRQQGMWVTDRDAEFTAGLDFLLRREPAVLAPILAHELEHLVQLDLGLSGAQARPARELAAFFVQCRPWVELGAPVEELDWPRNGSNSRDMWAWLDHPFTAATALAYRGGLRLDLAAPKAAAYWRKTLADEKAWRKAWVDRFPKARDSQEAALFVLEQAAGFSAVSLAGPVSAGLPDLIEAAAALAPGESLVVPFEPSAKDRALLEAAPISAKLSRRGSFWILAVDGQH
;
A
#
# COMPACT_ATOMS: atom_id res chain seq x y z
N MET A 1 -28.90 -4.55 -2.79
CA MET A 1 -28.07 -4.59 -1.56
C MET A 1 -27.88 -6.04 -1.19
N THR A 2 -26.68 -6.57 -1.43
CA THR A 2 -26.37 -8.00 -1.49
C THR A 2 -25.89 -8.54 -0.14
N ALA A 3 -26.02 -9.86 0.07
CA ALA A 3 -25.60 -10.57 1.28
C ALA A 3 -24.13 -10.31 1.71
N LEU A 4 -23.27 -9.86 0.79
CA LEU A 4 -21.89 -9.45 1.07
C LEU A 4 -21.82 -8.22 2.00
N THR A 5 -22.71 -7.24 1.82
CA THR A 5 -22.77 -6.02 2.66
C THR A 5 -23.21 -6.36 4.09
N ALA A 6 -24.11 -7.33 4.24
CA ALA A 6 -24.58 -7.80 5.55
C ALA A 6 -23.52 -8.65 6.28
N ALA A 7 -22.75 -9.48 5.55
CA ALA A 7 -21.66 -10.27 6.14
C ALA A 7 -20.47 -9.39 6.57
N LEU A 8 -20.12 -8.36 5.78
CA LEU A 8 -19.12 -7.36 6.16
C LEU A 8 -19.59 -6.55 7.37
N ALA A 9 -20.86 -6.10 7.37
CA ALA A 9 -21.44 -5.37 8.50
C ALA A 9 -21.53 -6.25 9.75
N ALA A 10 -21.80 -7.56 9.63
CA ALA A 10 -21.81 -8.49 10.75
C ALA A 10 -20.40 -8.68 11.34
N LEU A 11 -19.37 -8.84 10.50
CA LEU A 11 -17.97 -8.90 10.97
C LEU A 11 -17.54 -7.60 11.67
N LEU A 12 -17.92 -6.45 11.10
CA LEU A 12 -17.63 -5.13 11.66
C LEU A 12 -18.42 -4.88 12.97
N SER A 13 -19.68 -5.32 13.08
CA SER A 13 -20.51 -5.11 14.27
C SER A 13 -20.23 -6.10 15.41
N SER A 14 -19.83 -7.34 15.11
CA SER A 14 -19.42 -8.31 16.14
C SER A 14 -18.03 -8.02 16.72
N GLY A 15 -17.20 -7.21 16.03
CA GLY A 15 -15.84 -6.85 16.44
C GLY A 15 -15.61 -5.40 16.88
N LEU A 16 -16.27 -4.39 16.27
CA LEU A 16 -15.91 -2.97 16.44
C LEU A 16 -16.91 -2.13 17.27
N GLY A 17 -18.12 -2.64 17.55
CA GLY A 17 -19.17 -1.87 18.28
C GLY A 17 -18.82 -1.49 19.73
N ALA A 18 -17.69 -1.93 20.27
CA ALA A 18 -17.23 -1.58 21.62
C ALA A 18 -15.96 -0.73 21.67
N TRP A 19 -15.35 -0.41 20.53
CA TRP A 19 -14.17 0.47 20.47
C TRP A 19 -14.54 1.91 20.04
N ALA A 20 -15.79 2.16 19.64
CA ALA A 20 -16.26 3.46 19.15
C ALA A 20 -16.83 4.39 20.23
N ASN A 21 -16.87 3.98 21.51
CA ASN A 21 -17.28 4.83 22.63
C ASN A 21 -16.12 5.05 23.61
N GLN A 22 -15.06 5.72 23.16
CA GLN A 22 -14.14 6.50 24.00
C GLN A 22 -13.14 7.23 23.11
N GLY A 23 -13.53 8.43 22.65
CA GLY A 23 -12.60 9.41 22.12
C GLY A 23 -11.89 10.17 23.24
N PRO A 24 -10.77 10.88 22.97
CA PRO A 24 -9.90 11.46 23.99
C PRO A 24 -10.41 12.76 24.64
N GLU A 25 -11.65 13.20 24.36
CA GLU A 25 -12.17 14.48 24.87
C GLU A 25 -13.01 14.40 26.15
N SER A 26 -13.18 13.23 26.78
CA SER A 26 -14.00 13.11 28.02
C SER A 26 -13.22 12.83 29.31
N LEU A 27 -11.89 13.05 29.32
CA LEU A 27 -11.07 12.99 30.54
C LEU A 27 -10.74 14.38 31.13
N SER A 28 -11.61 15.36 30.90
CA SER A 28 -11.50 16.69 31.51
C SER A 28 -12.89 17.17 31.93
N ALA A 29 -13.04 17.44 33.23
CA ALA A 29 -14.17 18.13 33.87
C ALA A 29 -15.53 17.39 33.95
N SER A 30 -15.65 16.51 34.95
CA SER A 30 -16.82 16.45 35.89
C SER A 30 -16.70 15.31 36.92
N ALA A 31 -15.50 14.74 37.12
CA ALA A 31 -15.17 13.96 38.31
C ALA A 31 -14.92 14.90 39.50
N GLY A 32 -15.99 15.48 40.03
CA GLY A 32 -15.96 16.33 41.20
C GLY A 32 -17.37 16.80 41.54
N SER A 33 -17.96 16.24 42.60
CA SER A 33 -19.25 16.60 43.23
C SER A 33 -20.56 15.87 42.83
N ALA A 34 -20.52 14.57 42.50
CA ALA A 34 -21.75 13.74 42.54
C ALA A 34 -21.58 12.35 43.19
N PHE A 35 -20.54 12.17 44.01
CA PHE A 35 -20.26 10.90 44.71
C PHE A 35 -20.85 10.83 46.14
N LEU A 36 -21.74 11.76 46.54
CA LEU A 36 -22.30 11.82 47.91
C LEU A 36 -23.81 12.14 47.96
N SER A 37 -24.65 11.49 47.15
CA SER A 37 -26.11 11.63 47.29
C SER A 37 -26.92 10.37 46.92
N ALA A 38 -26.36 9.18 47.16
CA ALA A 38 -27.14 7.94 47.10
C ALA A 38 -26.63 6.92 48.12
N ALA A 39 -26.40 7.38 49.35
CA ALA A 39 -26.44 6.51 50.51
C ALA A 39 -27.90 6.46 50.98
N ASP A 40 -28.70 5.59 50.37
CA ASP A 40 -29.88 5.00 51.02
C ASP A 40 -30.44 3.84 50.20
N GLY A 41 -30.25 2.62 50.73
CA GLY A 41 -31.18 1.50 50.57
C GLY A 41 -31.48 0.95 49.17
N ALA A 42 -30.50 0.30 48.51
CA ALA A 42 -30.81 -0.75 47.53
C ALA A 42 -29.68 -1.78 47.48
N ALA A 43 -30.01 -3.06 47.73
CA ALA A 43 -29.08 -4.17 47.61
C ALA A 43 -28.57 -4.26 46.16
N PHE A 44 -27.27 -4.04 45.95
CA PHE A 44 -26.61 -4.28 44.67
C PHE A 44 -26.63 -5.78 44.38
N ALA A 45 -27.51 -6.22 43.48
CA ALA A 45 -27.32 -7.50 42.81
C ALA A 45 -26.01 -7.41 42.01
N PRO A 46 -25.09 -8.39 42.12
CA PRO A 46 -23.90 -8.39 41.28
C PRO A 46 -24.36 -8.48 39.83
N LEU A 47 -24.12 -7.40 39.05
CA LEU A 47 -24.25 -7.39 37.61
C LEU A 47 -23.41 -8.56 37.07
N ARG A 48 -24.08 -9.66 36.70
CA ARG A 48 -23.45 -10.76 35.97
C ARG A 48 -23.34 -10.32 34.51
N PHE A 49 -22.18 -9.77 34.16
CA PHE A 49 -21.82 -9.63 32.75
C PHE A 49 -21.69 -11.04 32.17
N ALA A 50 -22.51 -11.37 31.17
CA ALA A 50 -22.27 -12.56 30.36
C ALA A 50 -20.86 -12.44 29.77
N PRO A 51 -20.03 -13.49 29.83
CA PRO A 51 -18.73 -13.46 29.16
C PRO A 51 -18.96 -13.15 27.70
N ARG A 52 -18.38 -12.04 27.24
CA ARG A 52 -18.42 -11.65 25.83
C ARG A 52 -17.83 -12.82 25.03
N PRO A 53 -18.49 -13.30 23.95
CA PRO A 53 -17.91 -14.36 23.13
C PRO A 53 -16.52 -13.90 22.68
N ALA A 54 -15.52 -14.77 22.87
CA ALA A 54 -14.19 -14.50 22.36
C ALA A 54 -14.33 -14.18 20.86
N PRO A 55 -13.65 -13.14 20.34
CA PRO A 55 -13.71 -12.84 18.92
C PRO A 55 -13.35 -14.10 18.13
N VAL A 56 -14.30 -14.59 17.34
CA VAL A 56 -14.12 -15.83 16.58
C VAL A 56 -13.11 -15.52 15.48
N ARG A 57 -11.95 -16.17 15.53
CA ARG A 57 -10.93 -16.10 14.48
C ARG A 57 -11.59 -16.38 13.12
N PRO A 58 -11.44 -15.49 12.12
CA PRO A 58 -12.01 -15.74 10.80
C PRO A 58 -11.44 -17.03 10.19
N ALA A 59 -12.27 -17.78 9.45
CA ALA A 59 -11.86 -19.07 8.88
C ALA A 59 -10.72 -18.95 7.83
N TRP A 60 -10.54 -17.77 7.25
CA TRP A 60 -9.44 -17.47 6.33
C TRP A 60 -8.13 -17.10 7.06
N LEU A 61 -8.15 -16.88 8.37
CA LEU A 61 -6.96 -16.59 9.18
C LEU A 61 -6.49 -17.85 9.91
N LYS A 62 -5.25 -18.24 9.67
CA LYS A 62 -4.56 -19.33 10.35
C LYS A 62 -3.39 -18.77 11.15
N VAL A 63 -3.21 -19.24 12.39
CA VAL A 63 -2.03 -18.92 13.21
C VAL A 63 -1.28 -20.22 13.45
N GLU A 64 -0.06 -20.30 12.93
CA GLU A 64 0.85 -21.44 13.01
C GLU A 64 1.95 -21.13 14.03
N GLY A 65 1.54 -21.01 15.29
CA GLY A 65 2.43 -20.76 16.43
C GLY A 65 1.64 -20.62 17.72
N GLU A 66 2.35 -20.71 18.84
CA GLU A 66 1.81 -20.60 20.20
C GLU A 66 2.62 -19.57 20.98
N GLY A 67 1.98 -18.84 21.90
CA GLY A 67 2.63 -17.79 22.68
C GLY A 67 1.94 -16.43 22.60
N ALA A 68 2.30 -15.53 23.52
CA ALA A 68 1.69 -14.19 23.62
C ALA A 68 2.03 -13.31 22.41
N GLU A 69 3.19 -13.52 21.80
CA GLU A 69 3.67 -12.84 20.60
C GLU A 69 2.83 -13.16 19.37
N PHE A 70 2.38 -14.42 19.21
CA PHE A 70 1.51 -14.83 18.11
C PHE A 70 0.11 -14.25 18.28
N ALA A 71 -0.43 -14.23 19.50
CA ALA A 71 -1.70 -13.58 19.80
C ALA A 71 -1.66 -12.06 19.56
N ALA A 72 -0.55 -11.40 19.94
CA ALA A 72 -0.34 -9.99 19.68
C ALA A 72 -0.15 -9.68 18.17
N GLY A 73 0.49 -10.59 17.43
CA GLY A 73 0.59 -10.49 15.96
C GLY A 73 -0.77 -10.64 15.28
N GLU A 74 -1.56 -11.63 15.70
CA GLU A 74 -2.94 -11.83 15.22
C GLU A 74 -3.83 -10.60 15.48
N ALA A 75 -3.79 -10.05 16.70
CA ALA A 75 -4.57 -8.86 17.05
C ALA A 75 -4.21 -7.65 16.17
N ARG A 76 -2.92 -7.36 16.01
CA ARG A 76 -2.44 -6.26 15.16
C ARG A 76 -2.78 -6.46 13.69
N PHE A 77 -2.71 -7.69 13.21
CA PHE A 77 -3.16 -8.00 11.86
C PHE A 77 -4.65 -7.71 11.68
N LEU A 78 -5.51 -8.23 12.56
CA LEU A 78 -6.95 -8.02 12.47
C LEU A 78 -7.32 -6.54 12.56
N GLU A 79 -6.61 -5.77 13.38
CA GLU A 79 -6.78 -4.33 13.47
C GLU A 79 -6.35 -3.60 12.18
N SER A 80 -5.19 -3.95 11.62
CA SER A 80 -4.70 -3.43 10.34
C SER A 80 -5.66 -3.77 9.19
N PHE A 81 -6.17 -5.01 9.17
CA PHE A 81 -7.16 -5.47 8.21
C PHE A 81 -8.47 -4.67 8.33
N ALA A 82 -8.94 -4.41 9.55
CA ALA A 82 -10.12 -3.60 9.79
C ALA A 82 -9.92 -2.15 9.33
N MET A 83 -8.71 -1.60 9.39
CA MET A 83 -8.38 -0.29 8.81
C MET A 83 -8.46 -0.33 7.28
N VAL A 84 -7.82 -1.31 6.62
CA VAL A 84 -7.88 -1.48 5.16
C VAL A 84 -9.32 -1.66 4.69
N ALA A 85 -10.13 -2.44 5.40
CA ALA A 85 -11.54 -2.68 5.07
C ALA A 85 -12.41 -1.41 5.04
N ARG A 86 -11.98 -0.33 5.73
CA ARG A 86 -12.67 0.97 5.74
C ARG A 86 -12.20 1.93 4.64
N THR A 87 -11.17 1.56 3.89
CA THR A 87 -10.65 2.36 2.77
C THR A 87 -11.49 2.15 1.52
N SER A 88 -11.31 3.03 0.52
CA SER A 88 -11.96 2.91 -0.80
C SER A 88 -11.69 1.58 -1.50
N SER A 89 -10.59 0.90 -1.18
CA SER A 89 -10.19 -0.38 -1.78
C SER A 89 -10.59 -1.59 -0.93
N GLY A 90 -11.11 -1.39 0.29
CA GLY A 90 -11.30 -2.43 1.29
C GLY A 90 -12.22 -3.59 0.86
N GLU A 91 -13.34 -3.29 0.18
CA GLU A 91 -14.26 -4.34 -0.30
C GLU A 91 -13.59 -5.22 -1.37
N ALA A 92 -12.86 -4.62 -2.31
CA ALA A 92 -12.18 -5.35 -3.37
C ALA A 92 -11.07 -6.24 -2.79
N LEU A 93 -10.25 -5.69 -1.87
CA LEU A 93 -9.11 -6.38 -1.25
C LEU A 93 -9.51 -7.53 -0.33
N SER A 94 -10.67 -7.42 0.34
CA SER A 94 -11.16 -8.48 1.23
C SER A 94 -11.87 -9.62 0.49
N ARG A 95 -12.29 -9.43 -0.76
CA ARG A 95 -13.10 -10.38 -1.53
C ARG A 95 -12.48 -11.78 -1.68
N PRO A 96 -11.17 -11.95 -1.96
CA PRO A 96 -10.56 -13.27 -2.08
C PRO A 96 -10.59 -14.05 -0.76
N LEU A 97 -10.42 -13.36 0.38
CA LEU A 97 -10.44 -13.98 1.71
C LEU A 97 -11.85 -14.45 2.10
N VAL A 98 -12.86 -13.58 1.97
CA VAL A 98 -14.24 -13.90 2.37
C VAL A 98 -14.89 -14.96 1.49
N SER A 99 -14.41 -15.12 0.26
CA SER A 99 -14.88 -16.16 -0.66
C SER A 99 -14.10 -17.48 -0.54
N GLY A 100 -13.18 -17.59 0.41
CA GLY A 100 -12.41 -18.81 0.68
C GLY A 100 -11.37 -19.15 -0.39
N ARG A 101 -11.00 -18.18 -1.23
CA ARG A 101 -9.97 -18.34 -2.26
C ARG A 101 -8.57 -17.97 -1.74
N GLY A 102 -8.48 -17.02 -0.82
CA GLY A 102 -7.23 -16.71 -0.10
C GLY A 102 -7.28 -17.07 1.38
N LYS A 103 -6.11 -17.13 2.01
CA LYS A 103 -5.92 -17.26 3.45
C LYS A 103 -4.78 -16.36 3.92
N VAL A 104 -4.82 -15.96 5.18
CA VAL A 104 -3.69 -15.33 5.87
C VAL A 104 -3.13 -16.32 6.87
N VAL A 105 -1.81 -16.49 6.89
CA VAL A 105 -1.11 -17.39 7.80
C VAL A 105 -0.11 -16.58 8.62
N VAL A 106 -0.24 -16.58 9.94
CA VAL A 106 0.73 -15.99 10.87
C VAL A 106 1.70 -17.08 11.31
N ARG A 107 3.00 -16.89 11.05
CA ARG A 107 4.11 -17.81 11.37
C ARG A 107 5.19 -17.09 12.18
N GLN A 108 6.17 -17.84 12.68
CA GLN A 108 7.31 -17.26 13.42
C GLN A 108 8.12 -16.27 12.58
N GLN A 109 8.14 -16.45 11.26
CA GLN A 109 8.85 -15.58 10.30
C GLN A 109 8.01 -14.39 9.84
N GLY A 110 6.86 -14.13 10.48
CA GLY A 110 5.96 -13.04 10.13
C GLY A 110 4.64 -13.53 9.57
N MET A 111 3.93 -12.62 8.94
CA MET A 111 2.62 -12.90 8.39
C MET A 111 2.67 -13.09 6.89
N TRP A 112 1.84 -13.99 6.39
CA TRP A 112 1.83 -14.43 5.01
C TRP A 112 0.41 -14.39 4.46
N VAL A 113 0.27 -13.94 3.23
CA VAL A 113 -0.97 -13.99 2.46
C VAL A 113 -0.81 -15.11 1.44
N THR A 114 -1.69 -16.10 1.49
CA THR A 114 -1.55 -17.37 0.77
C THR A 114 -2.78 -17.66 -0.07
N ASP A 115 -2.56 -18.23 -1.25
CA ASP A 115 -3.55 -18.90 -2.10
C ASP A 115 -3.05 -20.34 -2.38
N ARG A 116 -3.81 -21.16 -3.10
CA ARG A 116 -3.51 -22.56 -3.45
C ARG A 116 -2.13 -22.74 -4.10
N ASP A 117 -1.65 -21.73 -4.82
CA ASP A 117 -0.42 -21.82 -5.63
C ASP A 117 0.68 -20.81 -5.25
N ALA A 118 0.43 -19.90 -4.30
CA ALA A 118 1.36 -18.80 -3.99
C ALA A 118 1.27 -18.34 -2.52
N GLU A 119 2.40 -17.88 -2.00
CA GLU A 119 2.55 -17.33 -0.65
C GLU A 119 3.34 -16.02 -0.74
N PHE A 120 2.77 -14.94 -0.18
CA PHE A 120 3.34 -13.60 -0.15
C PHE A 120 3.56 -13.17 1.29
N THR A 121 4.68 -12.51 1.56
CA THR A 121 5.03 -12.10 2.92
C THR A 121 4.45 -10.71 3.21
N ALA A 122 3.52 -10.59 4.15
CA ALA A 122 3.15 -9.31 4.74
C ALA A 122 4.23 -8.76 5.71
N GLY A 123 5.35 -9.46 5.86
CA GLY A 123 6.55 -9.00 6.56
C GLY A 123 6.70 -9.53 7.98
N LEU A 124 7.95 -9.60 8.45
CA LEU A 124 8.33 -9.81 9.86
C LEU A 124 7.76 -8.71 10.78
N ASP A 125 7.46 -7.55 10.18
CA ASP A 125 6.95 -6.34 10.80
C ASP A 125 5.68 -6.54 11.65
N PHE A 126 4.82 -7.48 11.27
CA PHE A 126 3.63 -7.85 12.06
C PHE A 126 3.99 -8.50 13.40
N LEU A 127 5.21 -8.99 13.57
CA LEU A 127 5.75 -9.42 14.86
C LEU A 127 6.50 -8.29 15.58
N LEU A 128 7.02 -7.29 14.88
CA LEU A 128 7.92 -6.23 15.39
C LEU A 128 7.25 -5.05 16.12
N ARG A 129 6.14 -5.25 16.82
CA ARG A 129 5.39 -4.23 17.59
C ARG A 129 5.06 -2.92 16.85
N ARG A 130 4.96 -2.95 15.52
CA ARG A 130 4.58 -1.78 14.72
C ARG A 130 3.13 -1.40 14.90
N GLU A 131 2.83 -0.12 14.73
CA GLU A 131 1.47 0.39 14.81
C GLU A 131 0.59 -0.16 13.66
N PRO A 132 -0.64 -0.60 13.93
CA PRO A 132 -1.54 -1.16 12.90
C PRO A 132 -1.78 -0.24 11.70
N ALA A 133 -1.81 1.08 11.91
CA ALA A 133 -1.98 2.05 10.84
C ALA A 133 -0.81 2.03 9.83
N VAL A 134 0.41 1.74 10.31
CA VAL A 134 1.62 1.66 9.47
C VAL A 134 1.67 0.33 8.72
N LEU A 135 1.11 -0.72 9.31
CA LEU A 135 1.00 -2.05 8.73
C LEU A 135 -0.12 -2.16 7.69
N ALA A 136 -1.18 -1.36 7.80
CA ALA A 136 -2.34 -1.40 6.92
C ALA A 136 -2.01 -1.18 5.42
N PRO A 137 -1.16 -0.20 5.03
CA PRO A 137 -0.72 -0.07 3.63
C PRO A 137 0.03 -1.30 3.10
N ILE A 138 0.94 -1.87 3.90
CA ILE A 138 1.68 -3.08 3.54
C ILE A 138 0.69 -4.24 3.35
N LEU A 139 -0.27 -4.38 4.26
CA LEU A 139 -1.31 -5.39 4.12
C LEU A 139 -2.14 -5.19 2.85
N ALA A 140 -2.47 -3.95 2.48
CA ALA A 140 -3.20 -3.67 1.25
C ALA A 140 -2.40 -4.10 -0.01
N HIS A 141 -1.08 -3.92 -0.02
CA HIS A 141 -0.18 -4.44 -1.06
C HIS A 141 -0.35 -5.96 -1.22
N GLU A 142 -0.25 -6.69 -0.11
CA GLU A 142 -0.30 -8.15 -0.16
C GLU A 142 -1.69 -8.69 -0.49
N LEU A 143 -2.76 -8.05 -0.02
CA LEU A 143 -4.13 -8.43 -0.37
C LEU A 143 -4.42 -8.19 -1.85
N GLU A 144 -3.82 -7.17 -2.44
CA GLU A 144 -3.93 -6.88 -3.87
C GLU A 144 -3.32 -8.00 -4.71
N HIS A 145 -2.26 -8.67 -4.24
CA HIS A 145 -1.76 -9.88 -4.90
C HIS A 145 -2.77 -11.02 -4.95
N LEU A 146 -3.64 -11.18 -3.94
CA LEU A 146 -4.73 -12.16 -4.01
C LEU A 146 -5.79 -11.77 -5.05
N VAL A 147 -6.13 -10.48 -5.14
CA VAL A 147 -7.06 -9.98 -6.17
C VAL A 147 -6.51 -10.26 -7.56
N GLN A 148 -5.20 -10.05 -7.77
CA GLN A 148 -4.53 -10.32 -9.03
C GLN A 148 -4.52 -11.81 -9.40
N LEU A 149 -4.28 -12.70 -8.43
CA LEU A 149 -4.35 -14.14 -8.65
C LEU A 149 -5.75 -14.61 -9.04
N ASP A 150 -6.79 -14.06 -8.40
CA ASP A 150 -8.20 -14.31 -8.76
C ASP A 150 -8.50 -13.91 -10.22
N LEU A 151 -7.77 -12.93 -10.77
CA LEU A 151 -7.87 -12.48 -12.16
C LEU A 151 -6.98 -13.30 -13.11
N GLY A 152 -6.27 -14.30 -12.60
CA GLY A 152 -5.34 -15.13 -13.35
C GLY A 152 -4.06 -14.42 -13.77
N LEU A 153 -3.64 -13.39 -13.01
CA LEU A 153 -2.33 -12.76 -13.14
C LEU A 153 -1.34 -13.51 -12.27
N SER A 154 -0.67 -14.50 -12.84
CA SER A 154 0.33 -15.31 -12.16
C SER A 154 1.59 -15.49 -13.01
N GLY A 155 2.66 -15.99 -12.39
CA GLY A 155 3.94 -16.25 -13.05
C GLY A 155 4.82 -15.01 -13.28
N ALA A 156 6.02 -15.27 -13.81
CA ALA A 156 7.07 -14.26 -13.94
C ALA A 156 6.72 -13.12 -14.91
N GLN A 157 5.97 -13.41 -15.98
CA GLN A 157 5.59 -12.41 -16.99
C GLN A 157 4.60 -11.37 -16.43
N ALA A 158 3.72 -11.77 -15.51
CA ALA A 158 2.76 -10.86 -14.89
C ALA A 158 3.36 -10.11 -13.67
N ARG A 159 4.49 -10.59 -13.11
CA ARG A 159 5.09 -10.04 -11.89
C ARG A 159 5.30 -8.52 -11.95
N PRO A 160 5.86 -7.92 -13.01
CA PRO A 160 6.05 -6.47 -13.07
C PRO A 160 4.73 -5.70 -12.94
N ALA A 161 3.69 -6.08 -13.69
CA ALA A 161 2.39 -5.42 -13.60
C ALA A 161 1.75 -5.58 -12.22
N ARG A 162 1.93 -6.76 -11.60
CA ARG A 162 1.38 -7.09 -10.27
C ARG A 162 1.99 -6.26 -9.16
N GLU A 163 3.32 -6.20 -9.07
CA GLU A 163 4.05 -5.47 -8.04
C GLU A 163 3.82 -3.96 -8.16
N LEU A 164 3.91 -3.42 -9.37
CA LEU A 164 3.71 -1.98 -9.60
C LEU A 164 2.27 -1.56 -9.33
N ALA A 165 1.29 -2.39 -9.69
CA ALA A 165 -0.12 -2.11 -9.38
C ALA A 165 -0.41 -2.22 -7.88
N ALA A 166 0.18 -3.22 -7.21
CA ALA A 166 0.06 -3.38 -5.77
C ALA A 166 0.63 -2.19 -5.00
N PHE A 167 1.73 -1.61 -5.47
CA PHE A 167 2.26 -0.37 -4.91
C PHE A 167 1.28 0.81 -5.00
N PHE A 168 0.60 1.01 -6.12
CA PHE A 168 -0.43 2.06 -6.21
C PHE A 168 -1.61 1.78 -5.28
N VAL A 169 -2.02 0.53 -5.14
CA VAL A 169 -3.07 0.14 -4.20
C VAL A 169 -2.62 0.34 -2.75
N GLN A 170 -1.37 0.07 -2.40
CA GLN A 170 -0.77 0.34 -1.09
C GLN A 170 -0.86 1.83 -0.72
N CYS A 171 -0.53 2.72 -1.66
CA CYS A 171 -0.44 4.15 -1.40
C CYS A 171 -1.80 4.79 -1.06
N ARG A 172 -2.92 4.22 -1.54
CA ARG A 172 -4.26 4.75 -1.28
C ARG A 172 -4.65 4.64 0.19
N PRO A 173 -4.72 3.44 0.83
CA PRO A 173 -4.90 3.31 2.28
C PRO A 173 -3.93 4.16 3.09
N TRP A 174 -2.68 4.29 2.66
CA TRP A 174 -1.73 5.15 3.34
C TRP A 174 -2.22 6.59 3.42
N VAL A 175 -2.64 7.20 2.30
CA VAL A 175 -3.24 8.56 2.31
C VAL A 175 -4.56 8.58 3.10
N GLU A 176 -5.45 7.62 2.88
CA GLU A 176 -6.77 7.58 3.50
C GLU A 176 -6.72 7.45 5.04
N LEU A 177 -5.65 6.85 5.56
CA LEU A 177 -5.38 6.68 6.99
C LEU A 177 -4.54 7.83 7.59
N GLY A 178 -4.33 8.91 6.84
CA GLY A 178 -3.59 10.09 7.33
C GLY A 178 -2.08 9.98 7.19
N ALA A 179 -1.59 9.20 6.22
CA ALA A 179 -0.19 9.04 5.88
C ALA A 179 0.69 8.55 7.04
N PRO A 180 0.33 7.45 7.73
CA PRO A 180 1.09 6.94 8.86
C PRO A 180 2.50 6.56 8.42
N VAL A 181 3.51 7.14 9.08
CA VAL A 181 4.93 6.84 8.90
C VAL A 181 5.60 6.86 10.27
N GLU A 182 6.39 5.83 10.58
CA GLU A 182 7.25 5.85 11.76
C GLU A 182 8.51 6.68 11.44
N GLU A 183 8.92 7.59 12.33
CA GLU A 183 10.08 8.46 12.06
C GLU A 183 11.38 7.68 11.77
N LEU A 184 11.50 6.46 12.30
CA LEU A 184 12.64 5.57 12.05
C LEU A 184 12.71 5.08 10.59
N ASP A 185 11.59 5.04 9.88
CA ASP A 185 11.52 4.55 8.50
C ASP A 185 12.07 5.56 7.50
N TRP A 186 11.87 6.85 7.77
CA TRP A 186 12.15 7.90 6.80
C TRP A 186 13.62 7.95 6.32
N PRO A 187 14.65 7.88 7.19
CA PRO A 187 16.04 8.03 6.76
C PRO A 187 16.52 6.91 5.82
N ARG A 188 15.86 5.74 5.84
CA ARG A 188 16.27 4.55 5.08
C ARG A 188 15.25 4.12 4.05
N ASN A 189 14.16 4.87 3.90
CA ASN A 189 12.99 4.44 3.15
C ASN A 189 12.45 3.07 3.65
N GLY A 190 12.41 2.89 4.97
CA GLY A 190 11.75 1.76 5.61
C GLY A 190 10.27 1.75 5.23
N SER A 191 9.71 0.56 5.04
CA SER A 191 8.28 0.37 4.70
C SER A 191 7.83 1.12 3.44
N ASN A 192 8.76 1.43 2.54
CA ASN A 192 8.52 2.25 1.34
C ASN A 192 8.02 3.68 1.68
N SER A 193 8.35 4.21 2.85
CA SER A 193 7.87 5.53 3.32
C SER A 193 8.20 6.67 2.35
N ARG A 194 9.45 6.77 1.86
CA ARG A 194 9.83 7.77 0.84
C ARG A 194 9.22 7.46 -0.53
N ASP A 195 9.01 6.20 -0.89
CA ASP A 195 8.31 5.87 -2.14
C ASP A 195 6.86 6.38 -2.11
N MET A 196 6.15 6.19 -0.99
CA MET A 196 4.77 6.67 -0.83
C MET A 196 4.68 8.20 -0.84
N TRP A 197 5.66 8.90 -0.26
CA TRP A 197 5.75 10.35 -0.34
C TRP A 197 6.09 10.86 -1.75
N ALA A 198 7.03 10.21 -2.45
CA ALA A 198 7.35 10.51 -3.85
C ALA A 198 6.11 10.32 -4.73
N TRP A 199 5.33 9.26 -4.50
CA TRP A 199 4.16 8.91 -5.27
C TRP A 199 3.06 9.99 -5.25
N LEU A 200 3.00 10.86 -4.23
CA LEU A 200 1.98 11.91 -4.15
C LEU A 200 1.98 12.80 -5.39
N ASP A 201 3.13 13.37 -5.74
CA ASP A 201 3.28 14.26 -6.89
C ASP A 201 3.99 13.59 -8.08
N HIS A 202 4.75 12.52 -7.83
CA HIS A 202 5.56 11.81 -8.82
C HIS A 202 5.26 10.29 -8.83
N PRO A 203 4.02 9.86 -9.15
CA PRO A 203 3.63 8.45 -9.12
C PRO A 203 4.44 7.55 -10.06
N PHE A 204 4.75 8.00 -11.27
CA PHE A 204 5.53 7.21 -12.22
C PHE A 204 7.00 7.15 -11.82
N THR A 205 7.52 8.18 -11.16
CA THR A 205 8.86 8.22 -10.61
C THR A 205 9.02 7.23 -9.46
N ALA A 206 8.08 7.20 -8.52
CA ALA A 206 8.06 6.21 -7.44
C ALA A 206 7.96 4.78 -7.99
N ALA A 207 7.09 4.56 -8.99
CA ALA A 207 6.98 3.28 -9.68
C ALA A 207 8.26 2.91 -10.45
N THR A 208 8.97 3.89 -11.02
CA THR A 208 10.27 3.69 -11.69
C THR A 208 11.35 3.24 -10.70
N ALA A 209 11.43 3.89 -9.53
CA ALA A 209 12.36 3.48 -8.47
C ALA A 209 12.09 2.05 -8.03
N LEU A 210 10.82 1.69 -7.81
CA LEU A 210 10.42 0.32 -7.46
C LEU A 210 10.75 -0.68 -8.58
N ALA A 211 10.45 -0.32 -9.83
CA ALA A 211 10.73 -1.16 -10.99
C ALA A 211 12.22 -1.46 -11.12
N TYR A 212 13.06 -0.43 -11.00
CA TYR A 212 14.51 -0.57 -11.08
C TYR A 212 15.06 -1.42 -9.93
N ARG A 213 14.69 -1.15 -8.67
CA ARG A 213 15.11 -1.94 -7.49
C ARG A 213 14.71 -3.41 -7.60
N GLY A 214 13.50 -3.67 -8.08
CA GLY A 214 12.95 -5.02 -8.17
C GLY A 214 13.35 -5.80 -9.43
N GLY A 215 14.11 -5.18 -10.35
CA GLY A 215 14.39 -5.75 -11.67
C GLY A 215 13.10 -6.02 -12.47
N LEU A 216 12.08 -5.18 -12.27
CA LEU A 216 10.76 -5.33 -12.87
C LEU A 216 10.74 -4.58 -14.20
N ARG A 217 10.51 -5.30 -15.29
CA ARG A 217 10.30 -4.69 -16.60
C ARG A 217 8.88 -4.95 -17.06
N LEU A 218 8.08 -3.90 -17.15
CA LEU A 218 6.68 -4.02 -17.55
C LEU A 218 6.59 -4.52 -18.99
N ASP A 219 6.04 -5.72 -19.17
CA ASP A 219 5.76 -6.29 -20.48
C ASP A 219 4.28 -6.07 -20.83
N LEU A 220 4.04 -5.11 -21.71
CA LEU A 220 2.70 -4.79 -22.21
C LEU A 220 2.29 -5.63 -23.43
N ALA A 221 3.16 -6.54 -23.91
CA ALA A 221 2.78 -7.49 -24.96
C ALA A 221 1.85 -8.58 -24.41
N ALA A 222 1.90 -8.88 -23.11
CA ALA A 222 1.01 -9.82 -22.45
C ALA A 222 -0.40 -9.20 -22.25
N PRO A 223 -1.46 -9.66 -22.96
CA PRO A 223 -2.73 -8.92 -23.01
C PRO A 223 -3.42 -8.76 -21.65
N LYS A 224 -3.35 -9.78 -20.79
CA LYS A 224 -3.92 -9.72 -19.44
C LYS A 224 -3.18 -8.72 -18.54
N ALA A 225 -1.84 -8.75 -18.55
CA ALA A 225 -1.02 -7.83 -17.77
C ALA A 225 -1.21 -6.38 -18.24
N ALA A 226 -1.25 -6.17 -19.56
CA ALA A 226 -1.50 -4.88 -20.16
C ALA A 226 -2.91 -4.34 -19.82
N ALA A 227 -3.94 -5.17 -19.96
CA ALA A 227 -5.31 -4.79 -19.59
C ALA A 227 -5.41 -4.45 -18.10
N TYR A 228 -4.75 -5.23 -17.24
CA TYR A 228 -4.71 -4.97 -15.80
C TYR A 228 -4.04 -3.64 -15.48
N TRP A 229 -2.83 -3.43 -16.00
CA TRP A 229 -2.07 -2.21 -15.78
C TRP A 229 -2.85 -0.97 -16.22
N ARG A 230 -3.48 -1.00 -17.41
CA ARG A 230 -4.32 0.11 -17.89
C ARG A 230 -5.50 0.37 -16.97
N LYS A 231 -6.16 -0.68 -16.47
CA LYS A 231 -7.24 -0.55 -15.48
C LYS A 231 -6.72 0.09 -14.19
N THR A 232 -5.58 -0.36 -13.67
CA THR A 232 -4.97 0.22 -12.47
C THR A 232 -4.70 1.71 -12.65
N LEU A 233 -4.13 2.13 -13.77
CA LEU A 233 -3.88 3.55 -14.06
C LEU A 233 -5.18 4.36 -14.17
N ALA A 234 -6.24 3.79 -14.74
CA ALA A 234 -7.54 4.44 -14.83
C ALA A 234 -8.17 4.62 -13.43
N ASP A 235 -8.14 3.57 -12.61
CA ASP A 235 -8.62 3.60 -11.23
C ASP A 235 -7.81 4.60 -10.39
N GLU A 236 -6.49 4.64 -10.60
CA GLU A 236 -5.58 5.57 -9.94
C GLU A 236 -5.89 7.01 -10.28
N LYS A 237 -6.08 7.32 -11.57
CA LYS A 237 -6.50 8.64 -12.02
C LYS A 237 -7.85 9.06 -11.42
N ALA A 238 -8.80 8.14 -11.36
CA ALA A 238 -10.11 8.40 -10.77
C ALA A 238 -10.03 8.65 -9.26
N TRP A 239 -9.26 7.83 -8.54
CA TRP A 239 -9.04 7.98 -7.11
C TRP A 239 -8.32 9.31 -6.79
N ARG A 240 -7.24 9.63 -7.51
CA ARG A 240 -6.49 10.88 -7.33
C ARG A 240 -7.36 12.11 -7.49
N LYS A 241 -8.25 12.13 -8.49
CA LYS A 241 -9.21 13.22 -8.69
C LYS A 241 -10.08 13.48 -7.45
N ALA A 242 -10.39 12.45 -6.67
CA ALA A 242 -11.20 12.58 -5.45
C ALA A 242 -10.37 12.91 -4.19
N TRP A 243 -9.05 12.70 -4.22
CA TRP A 243 -8.20 12.72 -3.03
C TRP A 243 -7.06 13.74 -3.06
N VAL A 244 -6.71 14.33 -4.20
CA VAL A 244 -5.54 15.22 -4.35
C VAL A 244 -5.54 16.37 -3.33
N ASP A 245 -6.69 16.94 -3.01
CA ASP A 245 -6.80 18.03 -2.03
C ASP A 245 -6.57 17.59 -0.57
N ARG A 246 -6.57 16.28 -0.33
CA ARG A 246 -6.37 15.63 0.98
C ARG A 246 -4.99 15.00 1.11
N PHE A 247 -4.13 15.14 0.11
CA PHE A 247 -2.78 14.61 0.19
C PHE A 247 -2.02 15.24 1.37
N PRO A 248 -1.24 14.44 2.10
CA PRO A 248 -0.43 14.96 3.19
C PRO A 248 0.61 15.93 2.64
N LYS A 249 0.91 16.99 3.39
CA LYS A 249 1.83 18.08 2.97
C LYS A 249 3.03 18.26 3.90
N ALA A 250 3.23 17.32 4.82
CA ALA A 250 4.23 17.42 5.88
C ALA A 250 5.67 17.22 5.38
N ARG A 251 5.87 16.64 4.19
CA ARG A 251 7.20 16.39 3.61
C ARG A 251 7.21 16.74 2.13
N ASP A 252 8.41 17.01 1.62
CA ASP A 252 8.67 17.35 0.23
C ASP A 252 8.67 16.08 -0.65
N SER A 253 7.72 16.00 -1.57
CA SER A 253 7.56 14.90 -2.52
C SER A 253 8.67 14.86 -3.57
N GLN A 254 9.22 16.00 -3.98
CA GLN A 254 10.33 16.10 -4.92
C GLN A 254 11.64 15.61 -4.27
N GLU A 255 11.88 16.00 -3.01
CA GLU A 255 13.01 15.44 -2.24
C GLU A 255 12.89 13.91 -2.11
N ALA A 256 11.68 13.43 -1.79
CA ALA A 256 11.42 12.00 -1.71
C ALA A 256 11.65 11.30 -3.06
N ALA A 257 11.19 11.88 -4.16
CA ALA A 257 11.36 11.35 -5.52
C ALA A 257 12.83 11.21 -5.91
N LEU A 258 13.65 12.25 -5.69
CA LEU A 258 15.09 12.19 -5.95
C LEU A 258 15.77 11.15 -5.06
N PHE A 259 15.42 11.08 -3.78
CA PHE A 259 15.96 10.08 -2.88
C PHE A 259 15.70 8.65 -3.36
N VAL A 260 14.46 8.33 -3.74
CA VAL A 260 14.12 6.95 -4.11
C VAL A 260 14.76 6.53 -5.42
N LEU A 261 14.94 7.46 -6.36
CA LEU A 261 15.71 7.20 -7.59
C LEU A 261 17.19 6.98 -7.31
N GLU A 262 17.80 7.79 -6.44
CA GLU A 262 19.20 7.60 -6.03
C GLU A 262 19.40 6.27 -5.30
N GLN A 263 18.50 5.97 -4.36
CA GLN A 263 18.49 4.69 -3.68
C GLN A 263 18.35 3.56 -4.70
N ALA A 264 17.43 3.66 -5.65
CA ALA A 264 17.21 2.64 -6.67
C ALA A 264 18.43 2.40 -7.55
N ALA A 265 19.09 3.46 -8.00
CA ALA A 265 20.34 3.35 -8.75
C ALA A 265 21.44 2.62 -7.97
N GLY A 266 21.43 2.70 -6.63
CA GLY A 266 22.33 1.95 -5.75
C GLY A 266 22.14 0.43 -5.77
N PHE A 267 21.00 -0.08 -6.25
CA PHE A 267 20.75 -1.53 -6.44
C PHE A 267 21.30 -2.07 -7.77
N SER A 268 21.83 -1.19 -8.64
CA SER A 268 22.43 -1.60 -9.90
C SER A 268 23.63 -2.51 -9.69
N ALA A 269 23.72 -3.60 -10.46
CA ALA A 269 24.92 -4.46 -10.49
C ALA A 269 26.15 -3.72 -11.06
N VAL A 270 25.93 -2.65 -11.83
CA VAL A 270 26.97 -1.79 -12.38
C VAL A 270 26.98 -0.47 -11.60
N SER A 271 28.14 -0.06 -11.10
CA SER A 271 28.30 1.25 -10.48
C SER A 271 28.13 2.35 -11.54
N LEU A 272 27.06 3.14 -11.42
CA LEU A 272 26.77 4.27 -12.30
C LEU A 272 27.23 5.57 -11.61
N ALA A 273 28.22 6.24 -12.19
CA ALA A 273 28.81 7.45 -11.63
C ALA A 273 27.89 8.68 -11.76
N GLY A 274 28.04 9.62 -10.83
CA GLY A 274 27.31 10.89 -10.78
C GLY A 274 25.96 10.81 -10.06
N PRO A 275 25.38 11.95 -9.65
CA PRO A 275 24.05 11.99 -9.08
C PRO A 275 22.95 11.77 -10.14
N VAL A 276 21.76 11.39 -9.71
CA VAL A 276 20.53 11.50 -10.49
C VAL A 276 20.29 12.97 -10.80
N SER A 277 19.94 13.26 -12.06
CA SER A 277 19.62 14.62 -12.47
C SER A 277 18.39 15.15 -11.73
N ALA A 278 18.47 16.38 -11.21
CA ALA A 278 17.40 16.99 -10.41
C ALA A 278 16.05 17.09 -11.16
N GLY A 279 16.08 17.21 -12.48
CA GLY A 279 14.89 17.25 -13.33
C GLY A 279 14.38 15.88 -13.79
N LEU A 280 14.97 14.77 -13.34
CA LEU A 280 14.57 13.43 -13.77
C LEU A 280 13.14 13.05 -13.30
N PRO A 281 12.70 13.34 -12.06
CA PRO A 281 11.33 13.06 -11.65
C PRO A 281 10.29 13.70 -12.59
N ASP A 282 10.40 15.01 -12.83
CA ASP A 282 9.49 15.75 -13.71
C ASP A 282 9.52 15.22 -15.15
N LEU A 283 10.70 14.81 -15.63
CA LEU A 283 10.85 14.21 -16.95
C LEU A 283 10.07 12.89 -17.07
N ILE A 284 10.14 12.02 -16.05
CA ILE A 284 9.42 10.75 -16.01
C ILE A 284 7.91 10.99 -16.01
N GLU A 285 7.42 11.92 -15.18
CA GLU A 285 6.00 12.26 -15.12
C GLU A 285 5.50 12.85 -16.45
N ALA A 286 6.26 13.78 -17.05
CA ALA A 286 5.94 14.36 -18.35
C ALA A 286 5.88 13.29 -19.45
N ALA A 287 6.81 12.32 -19.42
CA ALA A 287 6.84 11.22 -20.36
C ALA A 287 5.65 10.26 -20.20
N ALA A 288 5.21 10.02 -18.98
CA ALA A 288 4.04 9.20 -18.70
C ALA A 288 2.73 9.82 -19.20
N ALA A 289 2.70 11.15 -19.36
CA ALA A 289 1.55 11.89 -19.86
C ALA A 289 1.47 11.95 -21.40
N LEU A 290 2.52 11.54 -22.11
CA LEU A 290 2.56 11.56 -23.58
C LEU A 290 1.54 10.59 -24.18
N ALA A 291 0.86 11.04 -25.24
CA ALA A 291 0.05 10.17 -26.09
C ALA A 291 0.95 9.33 -27.02
N PRO A 292 0.46 8.19 -27.55
CA PRO A 292 1.20 7.39 -28.52
C PRO A 292 1.65 8.22 -29.72
N GLY A 293 2.94 8.14 -30.07
CA GLY A 293 3.55 8.92 -31.15
C GLY A 293 4.00 10.33 -30.76
N GLU A 294 3.71 10.79 -29.54
CA GLU A 294 4.28 12.03 -29.02
C GLU A 294 5.70 11.82 -28.51
N SER A 295 6.44 12.92 -28.42
CA SER A 295 7.81 12.93 -27.93
C SER A 295 8.10 14.22 -27.20
N LEU A 296 9.00 14.16 -26.23
CA LEU A 296 9.52 15.33 -25.53
C LEU A 296 11.04 15.44 -25.69
N VAL A 297 11.53 16.67 -25.70
CA VAL A 297 12.96 16.97 -25.65
C VAL A 297 13.41 16.89 -24.20
N VAL A 298 14.48 16.13 -23.93
CA VAL A 298 15.05 16.03 -22.60
C VAL A 298 15.79 17.35 -22.28
N PRO A 299 15.47 18.03 -21.16
CA PRO A 299 15.98 19.38 -20.88
C PRO A 299 17.44 19.42 -20.40
N PHE A 300 18.09 18.26 -20.26
CA PHE A 300 19.48 18.10 -19.83
C PHE A 300 20.14 16.94 -20.57
N GLU A 301 21.48 16.86 -20.51
CA GLU A 301 22.20 15.67 -20.98
C GLU A 301 22.01 14.55 -19.94
N PRO A 302 21.27 13.47 -20.25
CA PRO A 302 21.02 12.42 -19.29
C PRO A 302 22.32 11.66 -19.00
N SER A 303 22.64 11.52 -17.72
CA SER A 303 23.76 10.69 -17.26
C SER A 303 23.51 9.20 -17.55
N ALA A 304 24.52 8.35 -17.40
CA ALA A 304 24.32 6.90 -17.49
C ALA A 304 23.28 6.38 -16.48
N LYS A 305 23.23 7.01 -15.29
CA LYS A 305 22.25 6.73 -14.25
C LYS A 305 20.84 7.12 -14.68
N ASP A 306 20.67 8.32 -15.23
CA ASP A 306 19.36 8.78 -15.71
C ASP A 306 18.82 7.89 -16.83
N ARG A 307 19.68 7.49 -17.77
CA ARG A 307 19.29 6.59 -18.86
C ARG A 307 18.81 5.24 -18.34
N ALA A 308 19.53 4.64 -17.40
CA ALA A 308 19.16 3.34 -16.82
C ALA A 308 17.82 3.40 -16.08
N LEU A 309 17.56 4.49 -15.35
CA LEU A 309 16.28 4.73 -14.68
C LEU A 309 15.14 4.97 -15.68
N LEU A 310 15.37 5.76 -16.73
CA LEU A 310 14.39 6.00 -17.79
C LEU A 310 14.02 4.72 -18.55
N GLU A 311 14.98 3.81 -18.77
CA GLU A 311 14.73 2.52 -19.41
C GLU A 311 13.91 1.55 -18.54
N ALA A 312 13.97 1.69 -17.22
CA ALA A 312 13.18 0.90 -16.28
C ALA A 312 11.81 1.52 -15.96
N ALA A 313 11.60 2.77 -16.35
CA ALA A 313 10.35 3.47 -16.07
C ALA A 313 9.17 2.70 -16.69
N PRO A 314 8.04 2.51 -15.96
CA PRO A 314 6.89 1.76 -16.45
C PRO A 314 6.03 2.58 -17.42
N ILE A 315 6.71 3.25 -18.35
CA ILE A 315 6.19 4.08 -19.41
C ILE A 315 6.65 3.47 -20.73
N SER A 316 5.81 3.50 -21.76
CA SER A 316 6.18 2.95 -23.08
C SER A 316 7.06 3.90 -23.88
N ALA A 317 8.02 4.54 -23.23
CA ALA A 317 8.86 5.57 -23.82
C ALA A 317 10.28 5.08 -24.08
N LYS A 318 10.82 5.44 -25.24
CA LYS A 318 12.17 5.10 -25.68
C LYS A 318 13.02 6.36 -25.76
N LEU A 319 14.16 6.31 -25.08
CA LEU A 319 15.16 7.36 -25.14
C LEU A 319 16.03 7.19 -26.40
N SER A 320 16.25 8.29 -27.13
CA SER A 320 17.12 8.30 -28.31
C SER A 320 17.83 9.64 -28.47
N ARG A 321 18.99 9.65 -29.13
CA ARG A 321 19.74 10.87 -29.44
C ARG A 321 19.45 11.30 -30.87
N ARG A 322 19.07 12.56 -31.08
CA ARG A 322 18.93 13.18 -32.41
C ARG A 322 19.83 14.41 -32.48
N GLY A 323 20.95 14.30 -33.19
CA GLY A 323 21.96 15.36 -33.23
C GLY A 323 22.51 15.69 -31.84
N SER A 324 22.33 16.95 -31.42
CA SER A 324 22.80 17.46 -30.12
C SER A 324 21.82 17.29 -28.96
N PHE A 325 20.62 16.76 -29.20
CA PHE A 325 19.56 16.65 -28.18
C PHE A 325 19.09 15.21 -27.98
N TRP A 326 18.57 14.95 -26.78
CA TRP A 326 17.93 13.70 -26.42
C TRP A 326 16.41 13.83 -26.51
N ILE A 327 15.77 12.76 -26.97
CA ILE A 327 14.33 12.68 -27.15
C ILE A 327 13.83 11.43 -26.44
N LEU A 328 12.75 11.59 -25.69
CA LEU A 328 11.98 10.52 -25.11
C LEU A 328 10.65 10.42 -25.89
N ALA A 329 10.41 9.31 -26.58
CA ALA A 329 9.25 9.15 -27.46
C ALA A 329 8.45 7.90 -27.08
N VAL A 330 7.11 8.01 -27.06
CA VAL A 330 6.24 6.85 -26.81
C VAL A 330 6.03 6.08 -28.10
N ASP A 331 6.37 4.80 -28.11
CA ASP A 331 6.17 3.95 -29.29
C ASP A 331 4.67 3.90 -29.64
N GLY A 332 4.34 4.25 -30.88
CA GLY A 332 2.96 4.32 -31.39
C GLY A 332 2.28 2.96 -31.58
N GLN A 333 2.87 1.87 -31.09
CA GLN A 333 2.30 0.53 -31.15
C GLN A 333 1.63 0.20 -29.81
N HIS A 334 0.38 0.65 -29.65
CA HIS A 334 -0.58 0.15 -28.65
C HIS A 334 -1.94 -0.06 -29.30
#